data_AF-A0A2D5P957-F1
#
_entry.id   AF-A0A2D5P957-F1
#
_cell.length_a   1.000
_cell.length_b   1.000
_cell.length_c   1.000
_cell.angle_alpha   90.00
_cell.angle_beta   90.00
_cell.angle_gamma   90.00
#
_symmetry.space_group_name_H-M   'P 1'
#
loop_
_entity.id
_entity.type
_entity.pdbx_description
1 polymer ?
#
loop_
_entity_poly.entity_id
_entity_poly.type
_entity_poly.pdbx_seq_one_letter_code
_entity_poly.pdbx_strand_id
1 'polypeptide(L)'
;MSVIFESVIKCNDLGFAYIELTDTVTKKVEICNDLVDFSKKIEELGSEYGGRIDEVKWSADKDVPQSEIDKIKLAMQKYQEEMEKK
;
A
#
# COMPACT_ATOMS: atom_id res chain seq x y z
N MET A 1 -7.80 -18.86 1.89
CA MET A 1 -6.70 -18.28 1.09
C MET A 1 -6.39 -16.96 1.76
N SER A 2 -5.14 -16.75 2.17
CA SER A 2 -4.75 -15.49 2.80
C SER A 2 -4.60 -14.42 1.72
N VAL A 3 -5.24 -13.27 1.91
CA VAL A 3 -5.16 -12.14 0.99
C VAL A 3 -3.98 -11.28 1.42
N ILE A 4 -2.90 -11.37 0.68
CA ILE A 4 -1.65 -10.65 0.97
C ILE A 4 -1.43 -9.61 -0.13
N PHE A 5 -1.24 -8.36 0.27
CA PHE A 5 -0.86 -7.27 -0.62
C PHE A 5 0.59 -6.87 -0.38
N GLU A 6 1.35 -6.59 -1.42
CA GLU A 6 2.71 -6.08 -1.38
C GLU A 6 2.73 -4.63 -1.86
N SER A 7 2.97 -3.71 -0.94
CA SER A 7 3.08 -2.28 -1.20
C SER A 7 4.55 -1.87 -1.23
N VAL A 8 5.05 -1.45 -2.39
CA VAL A 8 6.43 -1.01 -2.57
C VAL A 8 6.47 0.48 -2.85
N ILE A 9 7.11 1.23 -1.96
CA ILE A 9 7.35 2.66 -2.16
C ILE A 9 8.52 2.80 -3.12
N LYS A 10 8.31 3.49 -4.24
CA LYS A 10 9.32 3.76 -5.24
C LYS A 10 9.40 5.25 -5.52
N CYS A 11 10.58 5.71 -5.92
CA CYS A 11 10.77 7.06 -6.43
C CYS A 11 10.82 6.97 -7.95
N ASN A 12 10.10 7.84 -8.65
CA ASN A 12 10.26 7.98 -10.08
C ASN A 12 11.53 8.80 -10.39
N ASP A 13 12.04 8.72 -11.60
CA ASP A 13 13.23 9.45 -12.07
C ASP A 13 13.08 10.98 -11.93
N LEU A 14 11.83 11.45 -11.83
CA LEU A 14 11.46 12.85 -11.58
C LEU A 14 11.54 13.28 -10.10
N GLY A 15 11.87 12.37 -9.17
CA GLY A 15 11.94 12.62 -7.73
C GLY A 15 10.59 12.56 -7.00
N PHE A 16 9.54 12.05 -7.65
CA PHE A 16 8.23 11.85 -7.02
C PHE A 16 8.13 10.43 -6.46
N ALA A 17 7.81 10.33 -5.17
CA ALA A 17 7.52 9.04 -4.55
C ALA A 17 6.10 8.59 -4.89
N TYR A 18 5.93 7.30 -5.15
CA TYR A 18 4.66 6.63 -5.38
C TYR A 18 4.68 5.26 -4.69
N ILE A 19 3.50 4.72 -4.45
CA ILE A 19 3.26 3.43 -3.81
C ILE A 19 2.78 2.46 -4.87
N GLU A 20 3.54 1.41 -5.14
CA GLU A 20 3.15 0.32 -6.01
C GLU A 20 2.47 -0.77 -5.18
N LEU A 21 1.15 -0.88 -5.27
CA LEU A 21 0.34 -1.88 -4.60
C LEU A 21 0.20 -3.11 -5.50
N THR A 22 0.80 -4.21 -5.10
CA THR A 22 0.75 -5.50 -5.79
C THR A 22 -0.12 -6.47 -5.03
N ASP A 23 -1.16 -6.99 -5.66
CA ASP A 23 -1.94 -8.09 -5.13
C ASP A 23 -1.20 -9.41 -5.39
N THR A 24 -0.83 -10.14 -4.33
CA THR A 24 -0.10 -11.43 -4.49
C THR A 24 -0.99 -12.59 -4.89
N VAL A 25 -2.31 -12.45 -4.75
CA VAL A 25 -3.33 -13.44 -5.10
C VAL A 25 -3.65 -13.35 -6.59
N THR A 26 -3.95 -12.15 -7.09
CA THR A 26 -4.29 -11.92 -8.51
C THR A 26 -3.12 -11.47 -9.36
N LYS A 27 -1.97 -11.13 -8.76
CA LYS A 27 -0.81 -10.51 -9.43
C LYS A 27 -1.13 -9.19 -10.12
N LYS A 28 -2.21 -8.50 -9.71
CA LYS A 28 -2.50 -7.14 -10.17
C LYS A 28 -1.53 -6.16 -9.53
N VAL A 29 -1.08 -5.18 -10.29
CA VAL A 29 -0.23 -4.08 -9.79
C VAL A 29 -0.97 -2.77 -10.03
N GLU A 30 -1.13 -1.99 -8.98
CA GLU A 30 -1.80 -0.69 -8.96
C GLU A 30 -0.83 0.38 -8.46
N ILE A 31 -0.73 1.50 -9.18
CA ILE A 31 0.17 2.59 -8.83
C ILE A 31 -0.65 3.66 -8.10
N CYS A 32 -0.27 3.94 -6.86
CA CYS A 32 -0.93 4.90 -5.98
C CYS A 32 0.03 6.05 -5.70
N ASN A 33 -0.28 7.26 -6.15
CA ASN A 33 0.57 8.43 -5.89
C ASN A 33 0.40 8.96 -4.46
N ASP A 34 -0.76 8.69 -3.85
CA ASP A 34 -1.14 9.20 -2.54
C ASP A 34 -1.84 8.12 -1.71
N LEU A 35 -1.91 8.35 -0.40
CA LEU A 35 -2.62 7.49 0.54
C LEU A 35 -4.12 7.38 0.28
N VAL A 36 -4.73 8.41 -0.27
CA VAL A 36 -6.15 8.40 -0.63
C VAL A 36 -6.40 7.41 -1.76
N ASP A 37 -5.52 7.41 -2.77
CA ASP A 37 -5.56 6.43 -3.85
C ASP A 37 -5.27 5.03 -3.32
N PHE A 38 -4.22 4.88 -2.51
CA PHE A 38 -3.90 3.62 -1.87
C PHE A 38 -5.10 3.04 -1.10
N SER A 39 -5.73 3.83 -0.21
CA SER A 39 -6.87 3.41 0.59
C SER A 39 -8.04 2.95 -0.29
N LYS A 40 -8.36 3.69 -1.35
CA LYS A 40 -9.42 3.31 -2.28
C LYS A 40 -9.08 2.00 -2.98
N LYS A 41 -7.87 1.87 -3.52
CA LYS A 41 -7.44 0.67 -4.25
C LYS A 41 -7.40 -0.56 -3.37
N ILE A 42 -6.84 -0.44 -2.17
CA ILE A 42 -6.78 -1.55 -1.23
C ILE A 42 -8.16 -1.92 -0.69
N GLU A 43 -9.08 -0.97 -0.50
CA GLU A 43 -10.47 -1.28 -0.17
C GLU A 43 -11.22 -1.92 -1.35
N GLU A 44 -11.02 -1.46 -2.58
CA GLU A 44 -11.59 -2.07 -3.78
C GLU A 44 -11.11 -3.52 -3.93
N LEU A 45 -9.79 -3.73 -3.84
CA LEU A 45 -9.19 -5.06 -3.90
C LEU A 45 -9.64 -5.92 -2.73
N GLY A 46 -9.60 -5.40 -1.50
CA GLY A 46 -10.08 -6.07 -0.30
C GLY A 46 -11.56 -6.44 -0.40
N SER A 47 -12.38 -5.58 -1.01
CA SER A 47 -13.80 -5.82 -1.28
C SER A 47 -14.02 -6.97 -2.27
N GLU A 48 -13.15 -7.15 -3.26
CA GLU A 48 -13.16 -8.37 -4.12
C GLU A 48 -13.00 -9.64 -3.27
N TYR A 49 -12.32 -9.55 -2.13
CA TYR A 49 -12.14 -10.64 -1.16
C TYR A 49 -13.13 -10.60 0.02
N GLY A 50 -14.22 -9.84 -0.08
CA GLY A 50 -15.24 -9.72 0.96
C GLY A 50 -14.82 -8.85 2.15
N GLY A 51 -13.96 -7.86 1.90
CA GLY A 51 -13.40 -6.95 2.91
C GLY A 51 -12.30 -7.59 3.76
N ARG A 52 -11.77 -8.74 3.34
CA ARG A 52 -10.72 -9.45 4.07
C ARG A 52 -9.35 -9.15 3.50
N ILE A 53 -8.51 -8.58 4.34
CA ILE A 53 -7.10 -8.38 4.07
C ILE A 53 -6.36 -9.02 5.24
N ASP A 54 -5.63 -10.11 4.98
CA ASP A 54 -4.88 -10.82 6.02
C ASP A 54 -3.57 -10.09 6.34
N GLU A 55 -2.86 -9.63 5.31
CA GLU A 55 -1.55 -8.99 5.48
C GLU A 55 -1.27 -7.98 4.37
N VAL A 56 -0.63 -6.87 4.73
CA VAL A 56 -0.07 -5.92 3.78
C VAL A 56 1.42 -5.82 4.07
N LYS A 57 2.24 -6.33 3.16
CA LYS A 57 3.70 -6.24 3.20
C LYS A 57 4.11 -4.90 2.64
N TRP A 58 4.93 -4.19 3.41
CA TRP A 58 5.42 -2.88 3.00
C TRP A 58 6.92 -2.93 2.80
N SER A 59 7.36 -2.42 1.66
CA SER A 59 8.77 -2.27 1.31
C SER A 59 9.01 -0.86 0.79
N ALA A 60 10.21 -0.34 1.01
CA ALA A 60 10.64 0.91 0.41
C ALA A 60 11.89 0.66 -0.40
N ASP A 61 11.95 1.26 -1.59
CA ASP A 61 13.16 1.27 -2.38
C ASP A 61 14.21 2.17 -1.74
N LYS A 62 15.49 1.87 -2.00
CA LYS A 62 16.63 2.59 -1.41
C LYS A 62 16.77 4.00 -1.98
N ASP A 63 16.15 4.23 -3.13
CA ASP A 63 16.15 5.52 -3.82
C ASP A 63 15.11 6.51 -3.25
N VAL A 64 14.20 6.04 -2.40
CA VAL A 64 13.14 6.88 -1.85
C VAL A 64 13.70 7.78 -0.73
N PRO A 65 13.46 9.10 -0.77
CA PRO A 65 13.87 9.98 0.30
C PRO A 65 13.20 9.61 1.63
N GLN A 66 13.97 9.67 2.71
CA GLN A 66 13.53 9.22 4.04
C GLN A 66 12.25 9.91 4.51
N SER A 67 12.07 11.20 4.18
CA SER A 67 10.84 11.93 4.50
C SER A 67 9.57 11.33 3.88
N GLU A 68 9.66 10.77 2.67
CA GLU A 68 8.51 10.11 2.03
C GLU A 68 8.25 8.74 2.67
N ILE A 69 9.32 8.01 3.02
CA ILE A 69 9.22 6.75 3.77
C ILE A 69 8.52 6.98 5.12
N ASP A 70 8.90 8.01 5.87
CA ASP A 70 8.30 8.35 7.17
C ASP A 70 6.82 8.73 7.03
N LYS A 71 6.46 9.54 6.01
CA LYS A 71 5.05 9.88 5.74
C LYS A 71 4.21 8.64 5.46
N ILE A 72 4.71 7.75 4.59
CA ILE A 72 3.96 6.56 4.20
C ILE A 72 3.87 5.61 5.39
N LYS A 73 4.97 5.38 6.15
CA LYS A 73 4.94 4.59 7.39
C LYS A 73 3.92 5.09 8.40
N LEU A 74 3.89 6.39 8.65
CA LEU A 74 2.94 7.00 9.59
C LEU A 74 1.50 6.78 9.14
N ALA A 75 1.27 6.79 7.84
CA ALA A 75 -0.03 6.54 7.29
C ALA A 75 -0.41 5.05 7.21
N MET A 76 0.56 4.14 7.08
CA MET A 76 0.34 2.70 7.27
C MET A 76 -0.14 2.42 8.69
N GLN A 77 0.48 3.05 9.69
CA GLN A 77 0.06 2.90 11.09
C GLN A 77 -1.40 3.32 11.24
N LYS A 78 -1.78 4.48 10.70
CA LYS A 78 -3.18 4.91 10.70
C LYS A 78 -4.10 3.93 9.99
N TYR A 79 -3.69 3.40 8.84
CA TYR A 79 -4.51 2.45 8.09
C TYR A 79 -4.70 1.12 8.85
N GLN A 80 -3.63 0.58 9.45
CA GLN A 80 -3.72 -0.61 10.29
C GLN A 80 -4.59 -0.36 11.54
N GLU A 81 -4.47 0.80 12.19
CA GLU A 81 -5.35 1.15 13.32
C GLU A 81 -6.83 1.19 12.92
N GLU A 82 -7.15 1.71 11.73
CA GLU A 82 -8.54 1.75 11.22
C GLU A 82 -9.07 0.34 10.86
N MET A 83 -8.20 -0.55 10.36
CA MET A 83 -8.56 -1.93 10.08
C MET A 83 -8.73 -2.77 11.35
N GLU A 84 -7.86 -2.60 12.35
CA GLU A 84 -7.92 -3.34 13.62
C GLU A 84 -9.12 -2.92 14.48
N LYS A 85 -9.62 -1.68 14.31
CA LYS A 85 -10.81 -1.18 15.01
C LYS A 85 -12.15 -1.58 14.37
N LYS A 86 -12.17 -2.19 13.19
CA LYS A 86 -13.39 -2.60 12.47
C LYS A 86 -13.72 -4.07 12.70
#